data_AF-A0A9D7VZV3-F1
#
_entry.id   AF-A0A9D7VZV3-F1
#
_cell.length_a   1.000
_cell.length_b   1.000
_cell.length_c   1.000
_cell.angle_alpha   90.00
_cell.angle_beta   90.00
_cell.angle_gamma   90.00
#
_symmetry.space_group_name_H-M   'P 1'
#
loop_
_entity.id
_entity.type
_entity.pdbx_description
1 polymer ?
#
loop_
_entity_poly.entity_id
_entity_poly.type
_entity_poly.pdbx_seq_one_letter_code
_entity_poly.pdbx_strand_id
1 'polypeptide(L)'
;MRLLIHTARLSMIAGIIACLFSTFSSTPNQPAISLTTIPLNIIQNALPTAVAFGRRSQTIRDAVELQSALGEPVGFCFQTSPISDTVVGFSGPSNLLIICDPINTICGISVLSSADTRDHVSFVKKDAEFWDQFIGRSLAELKNMPHPHYHTTAGATLTSLAMIESVAKRLGKNQRSTRFTVQPTLSDIQKIFPRAISLRFDAGDSSVIHIYDSTEIPIGWALRTTPAADSLIGYQGPTDTLIGFDTTGTVVGLCVLQSFDNEPYVGYVREDPGFENHFLGQTFEDLAALDQNMPSTEGVSGATMTSQAIAEAIVVAAHSAQENQGTRSLIQPVARRIKSINAPQWGALLVVLAGLFIGFTRMRGQWIGRIAFPLVVFAYLGFGAGALLSQAQLWGWAAHGIPQAAPVLLFLSIVAILTPATTGRNVYCTQLCAHGAAQQLLKISIPQRRDGLLRRVRKQLTPFLKRLRWLPWALFILCLLITVSGQTIPLVDFEPFDAYLPTIAGTAAIFIFVLGLGVSIISPMAYCQHACPTGAFLSFIRLNRKSSVITWQDGILCGCFLLTLGTAWAAGAFTLL
;
A
#
# COMPACT_ATOMS: atom_id res chain seq x y z
N MET A 1 6.34 -18.07 -33.28
CA MET A 1 7.10 -16.78 -33.36
C MET A 1 6.32 -15.57 -32.84
N ARG A 2 5.12 -15.24 -33.35
CA ARG A 2 4.33 -14.07 -32.88
C ARG A 2 4.04 -14.07 -31.37
N LEU A 3 3.51 -15.18 -30.84
CA LEU A 3 3.22 -15.30 -29.41
C LEU A 3 4.51 -15.23 -28.58
N LEU A 4 5.59 -15.85 -29.04
CA LEU A 4 6.88 -15.87 -28.37
C LEU A 4 7.51 -14.48 -28.20
N ILE A 5 7.52 -13.66 -29.25
CA ILE A 5 8.03 -12.28 -29.17
C ILE A 5 7.12 -11.44 -28.26
N HIS A 6 5.81 -11.64 -28.35
CA HIS A 6 4.84 -10.95 -27.51
C HIS A 6 5.00 -11.30 -26.03
N THR A 7 5.17 -12.59 -25.71
CA THR A 7 5.44 -13.03 -24.34
C THR A 7 6.77 -12.49 -23.85
N ALA A 8 7.82 -12.49 -24.69
CA ALA A 8 9.11 -11.89 -24.31
C ALA A 8 8.99 -10.40 -23.94
N ARG A 9 8.22 -9.61 -24.70
CA ARG A 9 7.94 -8.19 -24.37
C ARG A 9 7.27 -8.05 -23.00
N LEU A 10 6.25 -8.86 -22.74
CA LEU A 10 5.53 -8.83 -21.46
C LEU A 10 6.42 -9.28 -20.30
N SER A 11 7.25 -10.32 -20.51
CA SER A 11 8.23 -10.79 -19.54
C SER A 11 9.28 -9.73 -19.22
N MET A 12 9.75 -8.97 -20.21
CA MET A 12 10.69 -7.87 -19.99
C MET A 12 10.06 -6.72 -19.19
N ILE A 13 8.81 -6.36 -19.46
CA ILE A 13 8.07 -5.37 -18.68
C ILE A 13 7.91 -5.85 -17.23
N ALA A 14 7.49 -7.10 -17.04
CA ALA A 14 7.40 -7.70 -15.71
C ALA A 14 8.77 -7.73 -15.01
N GLY A 15 9.84 -8.02 -15.75
CA GLY A 15 11.22 -7.99 -15.26
C GLY A 15 11.68 -6.60 -14.84
N ILE A 16 11.35 -5.54 -15.59
CA ILE A 16 11.61 -4.14 -15.23
C ILE A 16 10.93 -3.83 -13.89
N ILE A 17 9.64 -4.16 -13.76
CA ILE A 17 8.86 -3.92 -12.54
C ILE A 17 9.47 -4.69 -11.36
N ALA A 18 9.81 -5.97 -11.55
CA ALA A 18 10.42 -6.79 -10.51
C ALA A 18 11.80 -6.24 -10.09
N CYS A 19 12.65 -5.85 -11.04
CA CYS A 19 13.96 -5.27 -10.73
C CYS A 19 13.84 -3.95 -9.96
N LEU A 20 12.89 -3.08 -10.36
CA LEU A 20 12.62 -1.84 -9.61
C LEU A 20 12.16 -2.16 -8.20
N PHE A 21 11.15 -3.01 -8.04
CA PHE A 21 10.62 -3.39 -6.73
C PHE A 21 11.72 -3.96 -5.82
N SER A 22 12.56 -4.85 -6.34
CA SER A 22 13.68 -5.40 -5.59
C SER A 22 14.74 -4.34 -5.26
N THR A 23 15.07 -3.43 -6.19
CA THR A 23 16.02 -2.34 -5.92
C THR A 23 15.57 -1.50 -4.72
N PHE A 24 14.30 -1.12 -4.69
CA PHE A 24 13.71 -0.27 -3.65
C PHE A 24 13.36 -1.02 -2.36
N SER A 25 13.20 -2.35 -2.42
CA SER A 25 13.00 -3.20 -1.24
C SER A 25 14.32 -3.63 -0.58
N SER A 26 15.39 -3.78 -1.37
CA SER A 26 16.71 -4.23 -0.92
C SER A 26 17.63 -3.08 -0.50
N THR A 27 17.41 -1.86 -1.00
CA THR A 27 18.04 -0.70 -0.38
C THR A 27 17.47 -0.56 1.03
N PRO A 28 18.29 -0.63 2.09
CA PRO A 28 17.80 -0.35 3.43
C PRO A 28 17.12 1.02 3.36
N ASN A 29 15.86 1.10 3.81
CA ASN A 29 15.04 2.32 3.88
C ASN A 29 15.97 3.51 4.04
N GLN A 30 15.94 4.47 3.09
CA GLN A 30 16.80 5.66 3.14
C GLN A 30 16.96 6.07 4.60
N PRO A 31 18.20 6.20 5.13
CA PRO A 31 18.40 6.39 6.56
C PRO A 31 17.49 7.54 6.98
N ALA A 32 16.58 7.23 7.91
CA ALA A 32 15.53 8.15 8.29
C ALA A 32 16.18 9.49 8.63
N ILE A 33 15.60 10.59 8.12
CA ILE A 33 16.18 11.92 8.25
C ILE A 33 16.53 12.12 9.73
N SER A 34 17.79 12.48 10.01
CA SER A 34 18.18 12.70 11.40
C SER A 34 17.28 13.80 11.97
N LEU A 35 16.51 13.47 13.01
CA LEU A 35 15.53 14.42 13.57
C LEU A 35 16.21 15.71 14.03
N THR A 36 17.48 15.63 14.44
CA THR A 36 18.30 16.76 14.88
C THR A 36 18.80 17.66 13.75
N THR A 37 18.68 17.23 12.48
CA THR A 37 19.00 18.08 11.32
C THR A 37 17.76 18.80 10.78
N ILE A 38 16.57 18.52 11.33
CA ILE A 38 15.35 19.20 10.95
C ILE A 38 15.41 20.64 11.48
N PRO A 39 15.11 21.65 10.65
CA PRO A 39 15.00 23.03 11.10
C PRO A 39 14.04 23.16 12.28
N LEU A 40 14.54 23.71 13.40
CA LEU A 40 13.79 23.77 14.66
C LEU A 40 12.52 24.63 14.55
N ASN A 41 12.48 25.57 13.60
CA ASN A 41 11.30 26.39 13.30
C ASN A 41 10.07 25.55 12.92
N ILE A 42 10.25 24.39 12.27
CA ILE A 42 9.15 23.47 11.95
C ILE A 42 8.51 22.94 13.24
N ILE A 43 9.34 22.65 14.25
CA ILE A 43 8.90 22.16 15.55
C ILE A 43 8.27 23.30 16.36
N GLN A 44 8.88 24.48 16.34
CA GLN A 44 8.42 25.68 17.06
C GLN A 44 7.05 26.17 16.61
N ASN A 45 6.66 25.92 15.35
CA ASN A 45 5.31 26.23 14.88
C ASN A 45 4.22 25.45 15.65
N ALA A 46 4.54 24.25 16.14
CA ALA A 46 3.63 23.42 16.92
C ALA A 46 3.89 23.50 18.43
N LEU A 47 5.15 23.65 18.83
CA LEU A 47 5.59 23.71 20.22
C LEU A 47 6.61 24.86 20.40
N PRO A 48 6.14 26.11 20.59
CA PRO A 48 7.00 27.30 20.61
C PRO A 48 8.09 27.28 21.69
N THR A 49 7.87 26.54 22.77
CA THR A 49 8.81 26.37 23.89
C THR A 49 10.00 25.48 23.55
N ALA A 50 9.98 24.74 22.44
CA ALA A 50 11.10 23.89 22.00
C ALA A 50 12.19 24.71 21.31
N VAL A 51 13.30 24.96 22.01
CA VAL A 51 14.43 25.79 21.53
C VAL A 51 15.71 24.96 21.28
N ALA A 52 15.75 23.70 21.72
CA ALA A 52 16.84 22.77 21.41
C ALA A 52 16.37 21.32 21.32
N PHE A 53 17.17 20.48 20.66
CA PHE A 53 17.04 19.02 20.70
C PHE A 53 17.76 18.48 21.94
N GLY A 54 17.06 17.63 22.69
CA GLY A 54 17.59 16.91 23.84
C GLY A 54 18.16 15.54 23.47
N ARG A 55 18.02 14.59 24.40
CA ARG A 55 18.50 13.21 24.21
C ARG A 55 17.49 12.39 23.41
N ARG A 56 17.88 11.19 22.98
CA ARG A 56 16.92 10.22 22.46
C ARG A 56 15.97 9.80 23.58
N SER A 57 14.68 9.74 23.27
CA SER A 57 13.67 9.25 24.19
C SER A 57 13.95 7.81 24.59
N GLN A 58 13.74 7.50 25.87
CA GLN A 58 13.86 6.13 26.40
C GLN A 58 12.56 5.33 26.22
N THR A 59 11.42 6.02 26.07
CA THR A 59 10.08 5.41 26.02
C THR A 59 9.60 5.15 24.60
N ILE A 60 9.94 6.05 23.65
CA ILE A 60 9.51 5.94 22.26
C ILE A 60 10.73 5.73 21.38
N ARG A 61 10.80 4.55 20.77
CA ARG A 61 11.88 4.16 19.84
C ARG A 61 12.06 5.24 18.77
N ASP A 62 13.30 5.65 18.55
CA ASP A 62 13.71 6.64 17.53
C ASP A 62 13.07 8.04 17.69
N ALA A 63 12.55 8.37 18.89
CA ALA A 63 12.13 9.74 19.22
C ALA A 63 13.27 10.56 19.82
N VAL A 64 13.20 11.88 19.65
CA VAL A 64 14.14 12.87 20.20
C VAL A 64 13.37 13.81 21.12
N GLU A 65 13.89 14.01 22.33
CA GLU A 65 13.33 14.94 23.30
C GLU A 65 13.55 16.40 22.84
N LEU A 66 12.65 17.29 23.23
CA LEU A 66 12.70 18.71 22.94
C LEU A 66 12.91 19.48 24.23
N GLN A 67 13.79 20.48 24.21
CA GLN A 67 14.19 21.24 25.39
C GLN A 67 13.80 22.72 25.30
N SER A 68 13.45 23.31 26.43
CA SER A 68 13.29 24.75 26.59
C SER A 68 14.64 25.48 26.56
N ALA A 69 14.60 26.81 26.52
CA ALA A 69 15.80 27.64 26.69
C ALA A 69 16.53 27.41 28.03
N LEU A 70 15.82 26.86 29.03
CA LEU A 70 16.37 26.50 30.35
C LEU A 70 16.88 25.05 30.41
N GLY A 71 16.78 24.28 29.33
CA GLY A 71 17.19 22.88 29.25
C GLY A 71 16.16 21.87 29.78
N GLU A 72 14.95 22.32 30.12
CA GLU A 72 13.87 21.46 30.62
C GLU A 72 13.17 20.72 29.46
N PRO A 73 12.76 19.45 29.64
CA PRO A 73 12.03 18.71 28.63
C PRO A 73 10.62 19.30 28.44
N VAL A 74 10.34 19.77 27.22
CA VAL A 74 9.03 20.36 26.85
C VAL A 74 8.20 19.46 25.95
N GLY A 75 8.74 18.32 25.53
CA GLY A 75 8.06 17.38 24.66
C GLY A 75 9.05 16.47 23.93
N PHE A 76 8.59 15.84 22.87
CA PHE A 76 9.43 15.01 22.01
C PHE A 76 8.88 14.99 20.58
N CYS A 77 9.73 14.65 19.63
CA CYS A 77 9.32 14.42 18.25
C CYS A 77 9.87 13.10 17.71
N PHE A 78 9.15 12.52 16.76
CA PHE A 78 9.55 11.31 16.05
C PHE A 78 8.98 11.34 14.64
N GLN A 79 9.46 10.45 13.78
CA GLN A 79 8.97 10.36 12.41
C GLN A 79 8.39 8.98 12.08
N THR A 80 7.57 8.89 11.03
CA THR A 80 6.91 7.64 10.63
C THR A 80 7.84 6.68 9.90
N SER A 81 8.79 7.21 9.12
CA SER A 81 9.88 6.43 8.52
C SER A 81 10.89 5.97 9.60
N PRO A 82 11.50 4.77 9.48
CA PRO A 82 11.35 3.80 8.40
C PRO A 82 10.20 2.80 8.60
N ILE A 83 9.51 2.86 9.75
CA ILE A 83 8.51 1.87 10.16
C ILE A 83 7.32 1.83 9.21
N SER A 84 6.90 3.00 8.70
CA SER A 84 5.75 3.12 7.81
C SER A 84 6.09 3.13 6.31
N ASP A 85 7.33 2.90 5.89
CA ASP A 85 7.74 3.09 4.48
C ASP A 85 7.10 2.08 3.51
N THR A 86 6.52 1.02 4.06
CA THR A 86 5.71 0.03 3.34
C THR A 86 4.26 0.49 3.09
N VAL A 87 3.84 1.63 3.65
CA VAL A 87 2.52 2.22 3.43
C VAL A 87 2.61 3.15 2.23
N VAL A 88 1.93 2.78 1.14
CA VAL A 88 2.02 3.46 -0.16
C VAL A 88 0.78 4.33 -0.41
N GLY A 89 1.01 5.61 -0.73
CA GLY A 89 0.00 6.58 -1.18
C GLY A 89 -0.38 6.42 -2.65
N PHE A 90 -0.64 7.50 -3.39
CA PHE A 90 -0.96 7.39 -4.82
C PHE A 90 0.22 6.85 -5.64
N SER A 91 1.44 7.34 -5.38
CA SER A 91 2.68 6.90 -6.03
C SER A 91 3.71 6.27 -5.10
N GLY A 92 3.76 6.65 -3.82
CA GLY A 92 4.84 6.23 -2.91
C GLY A 92 4.56 6.53 -1.43
N PRO A 93 5.47 6.14 -0.52
CA PRO A 93 5.32 6.40 0.91
C PRO A 93 5.54 7.88 1.28
N SER A 94 5.07 8.26 2.47
CA SER A 94 5.26 9.59 3.04
C SER A 94 5.87 9.50 4.44
N ASN A 95 6.87 10.34 4.71
CA ASN A 95 7.50 10.48 6.02
C ASN A 95 6.93 11.70 6.75
N LEU A 96 6.28 11.45 7.88
CA LEU A 96 5.65 12.48 8.70
C LEU A 96 6.45 12.66 9.99
N LEU A 97 6.78 13.90 10.33
CA LEU A 97 7.22 14.33 11.66
C LEU A 97 5.99 14.50 12.55
N ILE A 98 6.01 13.87 13.71
CA ILE A 98 4.98 13.98 14.75
C ILE A 98 5.65 14.64 15.97
N ILE A 99 5.03 15.72 16.45
CA ILE A 99 5.52 16.53 17.57
C ILE A 99 4.52 16.40 18.70
N CYS A 100 4.99 16.00 19.87
CA CYS A 100 4.16 15.77 21.04
C CYS A 100 4.62 16.62 22.23
N ASP A 101 3.66 16.95 23.09
CA ASP A 101 3.92 17.50 24.42
C ASP A 101 4.40 16.41 25.41
N PRO A 102 4.73 16.76 26.67
CA PRO A 102 5.19 15.79 27.67
C PRO A 102 4.12 14.77 28.10
N ILE A 103 2.84 15.02 27.81
CA ILE A 103 1.72 14.14 28.19
C ILE A 103 1.26 13.24 27.03
N ASN A 104 2.08 13.11 25.97
CA ASN A 104 1.84 12.29 24.78
C ASN A 104 0.63 12.75 23.94
N THR A 105 0.37 14.05 23.89
CA THR A 105 -0.62 14.66 23.00
C THR A 105 0.08 15.19 21.75
N ILE A 106 -0.50 14.98 20.57
CA ILE A 106 0.05 15.52 19.32
C ILE A 106 -0.21 17.03 19.25
N CYS A 107 0.86 17.81 19.25
CA CYS A 107 0.83 19.27 19.07
C CYS A 107 0.95 19.67 17.59
N GLY A 108 1.59 18.83 16.78
CA GLY A 108 1.82 19.13 15.37
C GLY A 108 2.23 17.91 14.57
N ILE A 109 1.86 17.92 13.29
CA ILE A 109 2.34 16.96 12.29
C ILE A 109 2.86 17.74 11.09
N SER A 110 3.98 17.30 10.51
CA SER A 110 4.57 17.93 9.32
C SER A 110 5.12 16.87 8.37
N VAL A 111 4.84 17.00 7.07
CA VAL A 111 5.41 16.08 6.06
C VAL A 111 6.86 16.47 5.78
N LEU A 112 7.80 15.60 6.14
CA LEU A 112 9.23 15.78 5.91
C LEU A 112 9.62 15.46 4.47
N SER A 113 9.13 14.33 3.97
CA SER A 113 9.33 13.89 2.58
C SER A 113 8.15 13.04 2.12
N SER A 114 7.95 12.96 0.81
CA SER A 114 6.94 12.10 0.22
C SER A 114 7.37 11.70 -1.18
N ALA A 115 7.22 10.42 -1.50
CA ALA A 115 7.33 9.88 -2.85
C ALA A 115 5.99 9.95 -3.61
N ASP A 116 4.97 10.53 -2.99
CA ASP A 116 3.69 10.78 -3.62
C ASP A 116 3.73 12.05 -4.50
N THR A 117 2.69 12.30 -5.29
CA THR A 117 2.69 13.49 -6.17
C THR A 117 2.69 14.77 -5.35
N ARG A 118 3.55 15.73 -5.75
CA ARG A 118 3.70 17.04 -5.07
C ARG A 118 2.36 17.72 -4.86
N ASP A 119 1.50 17.67 -5.87
CA ASP A 119 0.22 18.37 -5.88
C ASP A 119 -0.75 17.75 -4.86
N HIS A 120 -0.91 16.42 -4.83
CA HIS A 120 -1.69 15.73 -3.80
C HIS A 120 -1.16 16.02 -2.39
N VAL A 121 0.16 15.93 -2.17
CA VAL A 121 0.79 16.22 -0.87
C VAL A 121 0.55 17.67 -0.46
N SER A 122 0.68 18.62 -1.38
CA SER A 122 0.46 20.04 -1.11
C SER A 122 -0.99 20.35 -0.74
N PHE A 123 -1.93 19.59 -1.30
CA PHE A 123 -3.35 19.75 -1.03
C PHE A 123 -3.71 19.18 0.36
N VAL A 124 -3.22 17.98 0.69
CA VAL A 124 -3.36 17.42 2.06
C VAL A 124 -2.70 18.34 3.10
N LYS A 125 -1.52 18.92 2.81
CA LYS A 125 -0.86 19.90 3.69
C LYS A 125 -1.70 21.14 4.01
N LYS A 126 -2.62 21.53 3.12
CA LYS A 126 -3.47 22.71 3.27
C LYS A 126 -4.85 22.39 3.86
N ASP A 127 -5.21 21.12 3.95
CA ASP A 127 -6.48 20.64 4.47
C ASP A 127 -6.44 20.64 6.01
N ALA A 128 -6.92 21.70 6.63
CA ALA A 128 -6.92 21.84 8.09
C ALA A 128 -7.79 20.76 8.75
N GLU A 129 -8.98 20.47 8.21
CA GLU A 129 -9.88 19.43 8.75
C GLU A 129 -9.19 18.05 8.77
N PHE A 130 -8.36 17.76 7.77
CA PHE A 130 -7.55 16.55 7.76
C PHE A 130 -6.49 16.50 8.88
N TRP A 131 -5.87 17.61 9.28
CA TRP A 131 -4.87 17.59 10.35
C TRP A 131 -5.48 17.71 11.74
N ASP A 132 -6.55 18.48 11.88
CA ASP A 132 -7.26 18.73 13.15
C ASP A 132 -7.79 17.43 13.78
N GLN A 133 -8.03 16.38 12.99
CA GLN A 133 -8.40 15.07 13.52
C GLN A 133 -7.31 14.40 14.35
N PHE A 134 -6.04 14.80 14.21
CA PHE A 134 -4.90 14.28 14.98
C PHE A 134 -4.43 15.24 16.08
N ILE A 135 -4.49 16.54 15.82
CA ILE A 135 -4.01 17.58 16.74
C ILE A 135 -4.85 17.57 18.02
N GLY A 136 -4.20 17.65 19.18
CA GLY A 136 -4.85 17.63 20.49
C GLY A 136 -5.29 16.24 20.97
N ARG A 137 -5.10 15.17 20.18
CA ARG A 137 -5.36 13.80 20.62
C ARG A 137 -4.12 13.14 21.22
N SER A 138 -4.35 12.25 22.18
CA SER A 138 -3.27 11.45 22.77
C SER A 138 -2.84 10.31 21.84
N LEU A 139 -1.58 9.90 21.92
CA LEU A 139 -1.06 8.75 21.15
C LEU A 139 -1.82 7.46 21.46
N ALA A 140 -2.27 7.28 22.71
CA ALA A 140 -3.05 6.11 23.15
C ALA A 140 -4.45 6.09 22.53
N GLU A 141 -5.12 7.24 22.46
CA GLU A 141 -6.42 7.37 21.81
C GLU A 141 -6.35 7.03 20.32
N LEU A 142 -5.36 7.59 19.61
CA LEU A 142 -5.17 7.35 18.18
C LEU A 142 -4.82 5.90 17.85
N LYS A 143 -4.11 5.21 18.75
CA LYS A 143 -3.80 3.79 18.60
C LYS A 143 -5.07 2.92 18.63
N ASN A 144 -6.05 3.28 19.46
CA ASN A 144 -7.28 2.51 19.67
C ASN A 144 -8.45 2.96 18.78
N MET A 145 -8.32 4.06 18.06
CA MET A 145 -9.39 4.63 17.24
C MET A 145 -9.72 3.74 16.02
N PRO A 146 -10.99 3.37 15.76
CA PRO A 146 -11.35 2.57 14.59
C PRO A 146 -11.09 3.32 13.26
N HIS A 147 -10.57 2.63 12.25
CA HIS A 147 -10.23 3.19 10.92
C HIS A 147 -11.35 3.93 10.16
N PRO A 148 -12.66 3.58 10.24
CA PRO A 148 -13.69 4.25 9.43
C PRO A 148 -14.04 5.70 9.83
N HIS A 149 -13.41 6.27 10.87
CA HIS A 149 -13.72 7.62 11.37
C HIS A 149 -12.77 8.73 10.89
N TYR A 150 -11.78 8.41 10.06
CA TYR A 150 -10.83 9.44 9.60
C TYR A 150 -11.37 10.22 8.41
N HIS A 151 -11.23 11.55 8.47
CA HIS A 151 -11.45 12.46 7.35
C HIS A 151 -10.35 12.23 6.29
N THR A 152 -10.74 12.22 5.02
CA THR A 152 -9.81 12.13 3.88
C THR A 152 -9.95 13.34 2.99
N THR A 153 -8.83 13.85 2.49
CA THR A 153 -8.82 14.97 1.57
C THR A 153 -9.37 14.56 0.20
N ALA A 154 -10.43 15.22 -0.27
CA ALA A 154 -11.02 14.98 -1.59
C ALA A 154 -10.00 15.28 -2.70
N GLY A 155 -9.89 14.38 -3.68
CA GLY A 155 -8.92 14.48 -4.78
C GLY A 155 -7.47 14.12 -4.41
N ALA A 156 -7.15 13.96 -3.12
CA ALA A 156 -5.88 13.40 -2.62
C ALA A 156 -6.12 12.20 -1.68
N THR A 157 -7.20 11.46 -1.91
CA THR A 157 -7.73 10.46 -0.98
C THR A 157 -6.73 9.34 -0.69
N LEU A 158 -6.05 8.80 -1.70
CA LEU A 158 -5.04 7.74 -1.51
C LEU A 158 -3.84 8.23 -0.68
N THR A 159 -3.37 9.45 -0.94
CA THR A 159 -2.30 10.10 -0.18
C THR A 159 -2.70 10.29 1.28
N SER A 160 -3.91 10.82 1.53
CA SER A 160 -4.43 11.05 2.89
C SER A 160 -4.63 9.76 3.67
N LEU A 161 -5.16 8.70 3.04
CA LEU A 161 -5.32 7.38 3.64
C LEU A 161 -3.97 6.74 3.99
N ALA A 162 -2.97 6.87 3.12
CA ALA A 162 -1.62 6.40 3.41
C ALA A 162 -0.98 7.20 4.56
N MET A 163 -1.25 8.50 4.70
CA MET A 163 -0.77 9.26 5.85
C MET A 163 -1.44 8.80 7.16
N ILE A 164 -2.76 8.54 7.15
CA ILE A 164 -3.49 7.96 8.28
C ILE A 164 -2.89 6.60 8.66
N GLU A 165 -2.71 5.71 7.68
CA GLU A 165 -2.15 4.37 7.89
C GLU A 165 -0.70 4.44 8.37
N SER A 166 0.11 5.39 7.89
CA SER A 166 1.48 5.61 8.35
C SER A 166 1.56 6.03 9.81
N VAL A 167 0.70 6.97 10.24
CA VAL A 167 0.60 7.36 11.66
C VAL A 167 0.17 6.15 12.48
N ALA A 168 -0.92 5.47 12.10
CA ALA A 168 -1.42 4.29 12.80
C ALA A 168 -0.35 3.19 12.93
N LYS A 169 0.36 2.88 11.84
CA LYS A 169 1.43 1.88 11.82
C LYS A 169 2.59 2.30 12.72
N ARG A 170 2.95 3.58 12.72
CA ARG A 170 4.01 4.13 13.59
C ARG A 170 3.65 4.05 15.07
N LEU A 171 2.37 4.21 15.42
CA LEU A 171 1.85 4.07 16.78
C LEU A 171 1.64 2.60 17.20
N GLY A 172 2.03 1.64 16.35
CA GLY A 172 1.94 0.21 16.64
C GLY A 172 0.54 -0.37 16.42
N LYS A 173 -0.34 0.27 15.64
CA LYS A 173 -1.66 -0.31 15.36
C LYS A 173 -1.61 -1.63 14.58
N ASN A 174 -0.48 -1.93 13.92
CA ASN A 174 -0.19 -3.22 13.28
C ASN A 174 0.74 -4.14 14.11
N GLN A 175 1.15 -3.73 15.31
CA GLN A 175 1.82 -4.57 16.30
C GLN A 175 1.04 -4.41 17.59
N ARG A 176 0.04 -5.26 17.82
CA ARG A 176 -0.71 -5.28 19.09
C ARG A 176 0.33 -5.22 20.22
N SER A 177 0.34 -4.12 20.99
CA SER A 177 1.34 -4.00 22.06
C SER A 177 0.96 -5.01 23.12
N THR A 178 1.88 -5.92 23.39
CA THR A 178 1.69 -6.91 24.43
C THR A 178 1.72 -6.27 25.83
N ARG A 179 0.83 -6.70 26.71
CA ARG A 179 0.88 -6.46 28.17
C ARG A 179 1.93 -7.34 28.86
N PHE A 180 2.39 -8.40 28.19
CA PHE A 180 3.40 -9.35 28.61
C PHE A 180 4.74 -9.11 27.91
N THR A 181 5.67 -8.47 28.59
CA THR A 181 6.98 -8.08 28.03
C THR A 181 8.05 -9.17 28.17
N VAL A 182 7.81 -10.17 29.01
CA VAL A 182 8.72 -11.30 29.23
C VAL A 182 8.61 -12.27 28.06
N GLN A 183 9.74 -12.70 27.50
CA GLN A 183 9.79 -13.68 26.42
C GLN A 183 9.81 -15.11 26.98
N PRO A 184 9.21 -16.10 26.28
CA PRO A 184 9.27 -17.50 26.67
C PRO A 184 10.71 -18.00 26.80
N THR A 185 11.00 -18.72 27.88
CA THR A 185 12.32 -19.32 28.09
C THR A 185 12.38 -20.74 27.53
N LEU A 186 13.59 -21.28 27.34
CA LEU A 186 13.75 -22.69 26.96
C LEU A 186 13.09 -23.62 27.98
N SER A 187 13.16 -23.29 29.28
CA SER A 187 12.49 -24.07 30.32
C SER A 187 10.98 -24.05 30.22
N ASP A 188 10.36 -22.98 29.71
CA ASP A 188 8.92 -22.95 29.48
C ASP A 188 8.50 -23.84 28.31
N ILE A 189 9.30 -23.82 27.23
CA ILE A 189 9.10 -24.69 26.08
C ILE A 189 9.33 -26.16 26.46
N GLN A 190 10.30 -26.46 27.33
CA GLN A 190 10.59 -27.82 27.78
C GLN A 190 9.45 -28.47 28.59
N LYS A 191 8.53 -27.68 29.16
CA LYS A 191 7.30 -28.20 29.77
C LYS A 191 6.38 -28.86 28.73
N ILE A 192 6.40 -28.37 27.49
CA ILE A 192 5.60 -28.92 26.38
C ILE A 192 6.45 -29.90 25.54
N PHE A 193 7.72 -29.56 25.29
CA PHE A 193 8.66 -30.34 24.49
C PHE A 193 9.91 -30.70 25.32
N PRO A 194 9.89 -31.80 26.09
CA PRO A 194 11.01 -32.17 26.97
C PRO A 194 12.38 -32.34 26.28
N ARG A 195 12.38 -32.55 24.94
CA ARG A 195 13.60 -32.69 24.12
C ARG A 195 14.08 -31.39 23.48
N ALA A 196 13.43 -30.25 23.74
CA ALA A 196 13.81 -28.97 23.17
C ALA A 196 15.16 -28.48 23.72
N ILE A 197 16.06 -28.08 22.81
CA ILE A 197 17.38 -27.53 23.13
C ILE A 197 17.57 -26.12 22.60
N SER A 198 16.87 -25.78 21.50
CA SER A 198 16.84 -24.40 21.01
C SER A 198 15.47 -24.01 20.48
N LEU A 199 15.21 -22.71 20.49
CA LEU A 199 13.99 -22.10 19.97
C LEU A 199 14.37 -20.92 19.07
N ARG A 200 13.58 -20.68 18.02
CA ARG A 200 13.73 -19.55 17.10
C ARG A 200 12.37 -18.91 16.84
N PHE A 201 12.27 -17.61 17.07
CA PHE A 201 11.05 -16.86 16.75
C PHE A 201 10.90 -16.72 15.24
N ASP A 202 9.67 -16.84 14.74
CA ASP A 202 9.38 -16.60 13.33
C ASP A 202 9.61 -15.12 12.97
N ALA A 203 10.22 -14.88 11.81
CA ALA A 203 10.56 -13.54 11.36
C ALA A 203 9.33 -12.74 10.89
N GLY A 204 8.25 -13.42 10.51
CA GLY A 204 6.99 -12.82 10.07
C GLY A 204 5.98 -12.65 11.20
N ASP A 205 5.99 -13.52 12.20
CA ASP A 205 5.13 -13.44 13.38
C ASP A 205 5.85 -13.85 14.67
N SER A 206 6.21 -12.88 15.51
CA SER A 206 6.93 -13.14 16.76
C SER A 206 6.14 -13.94 17.81
N SER A 207 4.84 -14.18 17.59
CA SER A 207 4.05 -15.09 18.43
C SER A 207 4.29 -16.56 18.09
N VAL A 208 4.89 -16.86 16.94
CA VAL A 208 5.23 -18.22 16.48
C VAL A 208 6.69 -18.54 16.82
N ILE A 209 6.90 -19.70 17.46
CA ILE A 209 8.21 -20.13 17.97
C ILE A 209 8.52 -21.52 17.43
N HIS A 210 9.55 -21.65 16.61
CA HIS A 210 10.04 -22.92 16.07
C HIS A 210 10.97 -23.61 17.07
N ILE A 211 10.82 -24.93 17.24
CA ILE A 211 11.46 -25.69 18.32
C ILE A 211 12.32 -26.81 17.74
N TYR A 212 13.57 -26.90 18.22
CA TYR A 212 14.57 -27.83 17.69
C TYR A 212 15.23 -28.68 18.79
N ASP A 213 15.65 -29.88 18.40
CA ASP A 213 16.40 -30.81 19.24
C ASP A 213 17.94 -30.59 19.18
N SER A 214 18.71 -31.48 19.82
CA SER A 214 20.18 -31.45 19.84
C SER A 214 20.84 -31.53 18.47
N THR A 215 20.11 -32.00 17.46
CA THR A 215 20.59 -32.22 16.10
C THR A 215 20.10 -31.14 15.12
N GLU A 216 19.53 -30.04 15.64
CA GLU A 216 18.87 -28.97 14.87
C GLU A 216 17.69 -29.46 14.00
N ILE A 217 17.09 -30.61 14.33
CA ILE A 217 15.90 -31.11 13.63
C ILE A 217 14.66 -30.46 14.27
N PRO A 218 13.71 -29.93 13.46
CA PRO A 218 12.47 -29.37 13.99
C PRO A 218 11.62 -30.49 14.61
N ILE A 219 11.28 -30.33 15.88
CA ILE A 219 10.42 -31.28 16.62
C ILE A 219 9.00 -30.77 16.79
N GLY A 220 8.75 -29.49 16.49
CA GLY A 220 7.45 -28.84 16.57
C GLY A 220 7.58 -27.32 16.58
N TRP A 221 6.48 -26.66 16.89
CA TRP A 221 6.42 -25.21 17.06
C TRP A 221 5.41 -24.85 18.15
N ALA A 222 5.52 -23.66 18.73
CA ALA A 222 4.56 -23.15 19.70
C ALA A 222 3.98 -21.83 19.23
N LEU A 223 2.70 -21.62 19.54
CA LEU A 223 1.99 -20.36 19.37
C LEU A 223 1.78 -19.73 20.73
N ARG A 224 2.18 -18.47 20.84
CA ARG A 224 1.90 -17.63 22.00
C ARG A 224 0.59 -16.88 21.79
N THR A 225 -0.27 -16.90 22.80
CA THR A 225 -1.57 -16.22 22.75
C THR A 225 -1.46 -14.70 22.69
N THR A 226 -0.36 -14.18 23.22
CA THR A 226 0.04 -12.78 23.19
C THR A 226 0.73 -12.41 21.86
N PRO A 227 0.44 -11.25 21.25
CA PRO A 227 -0.42 -10.16 21.71
C PRO A 227 -1.88 -10.26 21.24
N ALA A 228 -2.24 -11.39 20.63
CA ALA A 228 -3.53 -11.52 19.95
C ALA A 228 -4.70 -11.47 20.94
N ALA A 229 -4.53 -12.09 22.11
CA ALA A 229 -5.57 -12.28 23.10
C ALA A 229 -5.48 -11.37 24.34
N ASP A 230 -4.62 -10.35 24.36
CA ASP A 230 -4.37 -9.48 25.52
C ASP A 230 -5.60 -8.69 26.01
N SER A 231 -6.63 -8.58 25.18
CA SER A 231 -7.91 -7.95 25.52
C SER A 231 -8.88 -8.89 26.24
N LEU A 232 -8.63 -10.21 26.23
CA LEU A 232 -9.46 -11.18 26.93
C LEU A 232 -9.11 -11.15 28.41
N ILE A 233 -10.11 -10.95 29.24
CA ILE A 233 -9.97 -10.80 30.69
C ILE A 233 -10.62 -12.02 31.32
N GLY A 234 -9.85 -12.75 32.13
CA GLY A 234 -10.36 -13.81 32.98
C GLY A 234 -11.08 -13.25 34.20
N TYR A 235 -10.66 -13.65 35.39
CA TYR A 235 -11.27 -13.17 36.62
C TYR A 235 -10.87 -11.73 36.99
N GLN A 236 -9.61 -11.35 36.74
CA GLN A 236 -9.01 -10.05 37.04
C GLN A 236 -8.18 -9.48 35.87
N GLY A 237 -7.66 -10.30 34.97
CA GLY A 237 -6.79 -9.85 33.90
C GLY A 237 -6.53 -10.90 32.81
N PRO A 238 -5.76 -10.54 31.77
CA PRO A 238 -5.37 -11.48 30.72
C PRO A 238 -4.36 -12.52 31.24
N THR A 239 -4.28 -13.65 30.53
CA THR A 239 -3.31 -14.72 30.82
C THR A 239 -2.53 -15.11 29.56
N ASP A 240 -1.19 -15.00 29.63
CA ASP A 240 -0.28 -15.40 28.56
C ASP A 240 -0.05 -16.90 28.59
N THR A 241 -0.38 -17.55 27.49
CA THR A 241 -0.35 -19.01 27.33
C THR A 241 0.36 -19.38 26.04
N LEU A 242 1.19 -20.44 26.11
CA LEU A 242 1.76 -21.13 24.97
C LEU A 242 0.96 -22.39 24.66
N ILE A 243 0.69 -22.61 23.38
CA ILE A 243 0.18 -23.87 22.87
C ILE A 243 1.21 -24.48 21.90
N GLY A 244 1.60 -25.73 22.14
CA GLY A 244 2.60 -26.42 21.33
C GLY A 244 1.96 -27.38 20.33
N PHE A 245 2.50 -27.38 19.12
CA PHE A 245 2.12 -28.24 18.01
C PHE A 245 3.30 -29.09 17.56
N ASP A 246 3.05 -30.37 17.26
CA ASP A 246 4.04 -31.21 16.60
C ASP A 246 4.25 -30.80 15.13
N THR A 247 5.13 -31.52 14.43
CA THR A 247 5.42 -31.29 13.01
C THR A 247 4.24 -31.56 12.08
N THR A 248 3.17 -32.19 12.57
CA THR A 248 1.91 -32.43 11.82
C THR A 248 0.88 -31.33 12.03
N GLY A 249 1.13 -30.38 12.94
CA GLY A 249 0.19 -29.33 13.30
C GLY A 249 -0.81 -29.74 14.38
N THR A 250 -0.52 -30.81 15.12
CA THR A 250 -1.39 -31.34 16.18
C THR A 250 -0.92 -30.86 17.54
N VAL A 251 -1.85 -30.45 18.41
CA VAL A 251 -1.54 -29.98 19.77
C VAL A 251 -0.94 -31.10 20.61
N VAL A 252 0.22 -30.83 21.21
CA VAL A 252 0.96 -31.76 22.09
C VAL A 252 1.07 -31.30 23.53
N GLY A 253 0.70 -30.06 23.83
CA GLY A 253 0.62 -29.56 25.21
C GLY A 253 0.49 -28.06 25.30
N LEU A 254 0.31 -27.60 26.55
CA LEU A 254 0.02 -26.20 26.88
C LEU A 254 0.93 -25.73 28.03
N CYS A 255 1.24 -24.44 28.07
CA CYS A 255 2.00 -23.85 29.17
C CYS A 255 1.51 -22.44 29.46
N VAL A 256 0.91 -22.26 30.65
CA VAL A 256 0.54 -20.93 31.15
C VAL A 256 1.79 -20.24 31.67
N LEU A 257 2.13 -19.11 31.06
CA LEU A 257 3.27 -18.27 31.42
C LEU A 257 2.86 -17.30 32.55
N GLN A 258 2.78 -16.01 32.23
CA GLN A 258 2.39 -14.96 33.14
C GLN A 258 0.89 -14.71 33.07
N SER A 259 0.28 -14.42 34.21
CA SER A 259 -1.13 -14.04 34.29
C SER A 259 -1.31 -12.79 35.12
N PHE A 260 -2.32 -11.99 34.78
CA PHE A 260 -2.85 -10.89 35.59
C PHE A 260 -4.10 -11.32 36.39
N ASP A 261 -4.51 -12.59 36.29
CA ASP A 261 -5.43 -13.19 37.25
C ASP A 261 -4.70 -13.50 38.56
N ASN A 262 -5.45 -13.52 39.66
CA ASN A 262 -4.92 -13.85 40.97
C ASN A 262 -4.72 -15.36 41.14
N GLU A 263 -3.64 -15.69 41.84
CA GLU A 263 -3.53 -17.00 42.48
C GLU A 263 -4.58 -17.09 43.62
N PRO A 264 -5.27 -18.24 43.80
CA PRO A 264 -4.93 -19.57 43.30
C PRO A 264 -5.60 -20.00 41.97
N TYR A 265 -6.39 -19.14 41.33
CA TYR A 265 -7.23 -19.56 40.20
C TYR A 265 -6.43 -19.96 38.97
N VAL A 266 -5.32 -19.27 38.70
CA VAL A 266 -4.38 -19.64 37.64
C VAL A 266 -3.73 -20.99 37.96
N GLY A 267 -3.37 -21.23 39.22
CA GLY A 267 -2.94 -22.53 39.73
C GLY A 267 -3.94 -23.65 39.43
N TYR A 268 -5.24 -23.45 39.67
CA TYR A 268 -6.26 -24.47 39.37
C TYR A 268 -6.30 -24.83 37.88
N VAL A 269 -6.10 -23.87 36.97
CA VAL A 269 -6.02 -24.18 35.53
C VAL A 269 -4.73 -24.92 35.17
N ARG A 270 -3.59 -24.57 35.81
CA ARG A 270 -2.30 -25.26 35.59
C ARG A 270 -2.32 -26.70 36.10
N GLU A 271 -3.08 -26.97 37.16
CA GLU A 271 -3.13 -28.26 37.85
C GLU A 271 -4.27 -29.17 37.35
N ASP A 272 -5.19 -28.66 36.54
CA ASP A 272 -6.33 -29.42 36.00
C ASP A 272 -5.96 -30.16 34.71
N PRO A 273 -5.83 -31.50 34.72
CA PRO A 273 -5.49 -32.25 33.52
C PRO A 273 -6.63 -32.27 32.51
N GLY A 274 -7.88 -32.08 32.95
CA GLY A 274 -9.05 -32.06 32.08
C GLY A 274 -9.01 -30.89 31.11
N PHE A 275 -8.53 -29.73 31.56
CA PHE A 275 -8.36 -28.54 30.75
C PHE A 275 -7.33 -28.74 29.64
N GLU A 276 -6.14 -29.28 29.96
CA GLU A 276 -5.12 -29.55 28.94
C GLU A 276 -5.58 -30.63 27.95
N ASN A 277 -6.17 -31.72 28.47
CA ASN A 277 -6.67 -32.83 27.66
C ASN A 277 -7.74 -32.42 26.66
N HIS A 278 -8.46 -31.32 26.89
CA HIS A 278 -9.41 -30.80 25.92
C HIS A 278 -8.73 -30.43 24.59
N PHE A 279 -7.55 -29.82 24.64
CA PHE A 279 -6.85 -29.31 23.45
C PHE A 279 -5.94 -30.36 22.81
N LEU A 280 -5.43 -31.33 23.58
CA LEU A 280 -4.56 -32.38 23.07
C LEU A 280 -5.18 -33.12 21.88
N GLY A 281 -4.41 -33.26 20.80
CA GLY A 281 -4.86 -33.96 19.59
C GLY A 281 -5.69 -33.11 18.63
N GLN A 282 -6.09 -31.88 18.99
CA GLN A 282 -6.73 -30.97 18.04
C GLN A 282 -5.70 -30.42 17.04
N THR A 283 -6.13 -30.11 15.82
CA THR A 283 -5.27 -29.50 14.80
C THR A 283 -5.27 -27.98 14.92
N PHE A 284 -4.21 -27.32 14.45
CA PHE A 284 -4.17 -25.87 14.33
C PHE A 284 -5.34 -25.33 13.49
N GLU A 285 -5.69 -26.02 12.39
CA GLU A 285 -6.78 -25.64 11.50
C GLU A 285 -8.14 -25.68 12.21
N ASP A 286 -8.38 -26.71 13.02
CA ASP A 286 -9.62 -26.84 13.78
C ASP A 286 -9.74 -25.72 14.81
N LEU A 287 -8.65 -25.42 15.55
CA LEU A 287 -8.63 -24.33 16.52
C LEU A 287 -8.86 -22.97 15.88
N ALA A 288 -8.30 -22.72 14.71
CA ALA A 288 -8.46 -21.45 14.00
C ALA A 288 -9.85 -21.29 13.36
N ALA A 289 -10.57 -22.40 13.12
CA ALA A 289 -11.90 -22.40 12.52
C ALA A 289 -13.06 -22.25 13.53
N LEU A 290 -12.77 -22.36 14.83
CA LEU A 290 -13.76 -22.20 15.90
C LEU A 290 -14.33 -20.76 15.95
N ASP A 291 -15.61 -20.64 16.30
CA ASP A 291 -16.26 -19.35 16.52
C ASP A 291 -15.70 -18.69 17.78
N GLN A 292 -15.19 -17.46 17.62
CA GLN A 292 -14.61 -16.67 18.71
C GLN A 292 -15.63 -16.32 19.82
N ASN A 293 -16.93 -16.45 19.56
CA ASN A 293 -17.99 -16.07 20.52
C ASN A 293 -18.60 -17.25 21.29
N MET A 294 -18.10 -18.48 21.11
CA MET A 294 -18.58 -19.68 21.80
C MET A 294 -17.56 -20.13 22.86
N PRO A 295 -17.99 -20.42 24.11
CA PRO A 295 -17.09 -20.96 25.11
C PRO A 295 -16.54 -22.29 24.60
N SER A 296 -15.22 -22.30 24.37
CA SER A 296 -14.55 -23.42 23.69
C SER A 296 -14.49 -24.68 24.57
N THR A 297 -14.70 -24.53 25.89
CA THR A 297 -14.59 -25.60 26.89
C THR A 297 -15.58 -25.45 28.05
N GLU A 298 -15.86 -26.57 28.74
CA GLU A 298 -16.36 -26.52 30.12
C GLU A 298 -15.25 -25.96 31.02
N GLY A 299 -15.56 -24.95 31.84
CA GLY A 299 -14.56 -24.27 32.66
C GLY A 299 -14.12 -25.10 33.88
N VAL A 300 -12.91 -24.83 34.36
CA VAL A 300 -12.33 -25.48 35.56
C VAL A 300 -13.11 -25.05 36.80
N SER A 301 -13.43 -26.01 37.68
CA SER A 301 -14.18 -25.74 38.91
C SER A 301 -13.42 -24.75 39.81
N GLY A 302 -14.09 -23.67 40.19
CA GLY A 302 -13.47 -22.59 40.97
C GLY A 302 -12.65 -21.58 40.15
N ALA A 303 -12.25 -21.89 38.91
CA ALA A 303 -11.48 -21.01 38.01
C ALA A 303 -12.16 -20.84 36.63
N THR A 304 -13.49 -20.90 36.58
CA THR A 304 -14.28 -20.93 35.34
C THR A 304 -13.96 -19.76 34.42
N MET A 305 -13.96 -18.52 34.94
CA MET A 305 -13.65 -17.32 34.15
C MET A 305 -12.22 -17.33 33.58
N THR A 306 -11.24 -17.70 34.39
CA THR A 306 -9.82 -17.80 34.00
C THR A 306 -9.62 -18.87 32.92
N SER A 307 -10.18 -20.06 33.13
CA SER A 307 -10.06 -21.18 32.18
C SER A 307 -10.75 -20.90 30.84
N GLN A 308 -11.94 -20.29 30.84
CA GLN A 308 -12.64 -19.90 29.62
C GLN A 308 -11.89 -18.80 28.86
N ALA A 309 -11.35 -17.80 29.56
CA ALA A 309 -10.55 -16.77 28.94
C ALA A 309 -9.26 -17.32 28.31
N ILE A 310 -8.61 -18.31 28.94
CA ILE A 310 -7.44 -19.00 28.35
C ILE A 310 -7.85 -19.81 27.11
N ALA A 311 -8.98 -20.51 27.15
CA ALA A 311 -9.49 -21.27 26.02
C ALA A 311 -9.82 -20.37 24.82
N GLU A 312 -10.53 -19.26 25.07
CA GLU A 312 -10.82 -18.24 24.06
C GLU A 312 -9.55 -17.58 23.52
N ALA A 313 -8.56 -17.33 24.40
CA ALA A 313 -7.26 -16.78 24.00
C ALA A 313 -6.51 -17.67 23.02
N ILE A 314 -6.57 -18.99 23.20
CA ILE A 314 -5.99 -19.97 22.28
C ILE A 314 -6.66 -19.88 20.90
N VAL A 315 -7.99 -19.82 20.85
CA VAL A 315 -8.75 -19.70 19.60
C VAL A 315 -8.46 -18.37 18.89
N VAL A 316 -8.49 -17.25 19.61
CA VAL A 316 -8.20 -15.92 19.06
C VAL A 316 -6.77 -15.85 18.52
N ALA A 317 -5.81 -16.45 19.22
CA ALA A 317 -4.44 -16.52 18.76
C ALA A 317 -4.27 -17.41 17.55
N ALA A 318 -4.92 -18.58 17.51
CA ALA A 318 -4.89 -19.48 16.35
C ALA A 318 -5.49 -18.80 15.11
N HIS A 319 -6.64 -18.13 15.25
CA HIS A 319 -7.24 -17.34 14.18
C HIS A 319 -6.33 -16.20 13.71
N SER A 320 -5.74 -15.44 14.65
CA SER A 320 -4.81 -14.35 14.32
C SER A 320 -3.54 -14.86 13.62
N ALA A 321 -2.99 -15.98 14.09
CA ALA A 321 -1.83 -16.62 13.47
C ALA A 321 -2.19 -17.17 12.09
N GLN A 322 -3.39 -17.70 11.87
CA GLN A 322 -3.86 -18.13 10.55
C GLN A 322 -4.03 -16.94 9.59
N GLU A 323 -4.49 -15.79 10.08
CA GLU A 323 -4.57 -14.55 9.30
C GLU A 323 -3.19 -13.99 8.91
N ASN A 324 -2.18 -14.18 9.77
CA ASN A 324 -0.79 -13.72 9.58
C ASN A 324 0.04 -14.70 8.74
N GLN A 325 -0.05 -16.00 9.03
CA GLN A 325 0.54 -17.10 8.25
C GLN A 325 -0.13 -17.28 6.88
N GLY A 326 -1.33 -16.73 6.70
CA GLY A 326 -2.11 -16.66 5.47
C GLY A 326 -1.47 -15.83 4.34
N THR A 327 -0.17 -15.97 4.11
CA THR A 327 0.51 -15.61 2.86
C THR A 327 0.72 -16.88 2.02
N ARG A 328 -0.37 -17.49 1.55
CA ARG A 328 -0.40 -18.34 0.32
C ARG A 328 -1.79 -18.66 -0.23
N SER A 329 -2.84 -17.94 0.17
CA SER A 329 -4.10 -17.93 -0.58
C SER A 329 -4.12 -16.73 -1.53
N LEU A 330 -4.19 -16.98 -2.84
CA LEU A 330 -4.33 -15.95 -3.87
C LEU A 330 -5.64 -15.14 -3.72
N ILE A 331 -6.58 -15.61 -2.89
CA ILE A 331 -7.95 -15.07 -2.79
C ILE A 331 -8.08 -14.03 -1.65
N GLN A 332 -7.32 -14.17 -0.55
CA GLN A 332 -7.35 -13.26 0.61
C GLN A 332 -6.99 -11.79 0.30
N PRO A 333 -5.93 -11.46 -0.48
CA PRO A 333 -5.60 -10.07 -0.79
C PRO A 333 -6.67 -9.41 -1.67
N VAL A 334 -7.39 -10.20 -2.47
CA VAL A 334 -8.53 -9.72 -3.26
C VAL A 334 -9.72 -9.42 -2.35
N ALA A 335 -10.04 -10.29 -1.38
CA ALA A 335 -11.14 -10.08 -0.45
C ALA A 335 -10.95 -8.83 0.44
N ARG A 336 -9.74 -8.57 0.97
CA ARG A 336 -9.45 -7.33 1.73
C ARG A 336 -9.59 -6.08 0.86
N ARG A 337 -9.10 -6.13 -0.39
CA ARG A 337 -9.24 -5.03 -1.36
C ARG A 337 -10.68 -4.79 -1.82
N ILE A 338 -11.53 -5.81 -1.80
CA ILE A 338 -12.96 -5.66 -2.09
C ILE A 338 -13.69 -5.02 -0.90
N LYS A 339 -13.35 -5.42 0.34
CA LYS A 339 -13.95 -4.85 1.55
C LYS A 339 -13.64 -3.36 1.76
N SER A 340 -12.56 -2.82 1.17
CA SER A 340 -12.21 -1.39 1.25
C SER A 340 -12.94 -0.50 0.23
N ILE A 341 -13.85 -1.05 -0.59
CA ILE A 341 -14.58 -0.29 -1.61
C ILE A 341 -15.74 0.50 -1.00
N ASN A 342 -15.54 1.81 -0.86
CA ASN A 342 -16.59 2.75 -0.43
C ASN A 342 -17.63 3.01 -1.53
N ALA A 343 -18.80 3.56 -1.17
CA ALA A 343 -19.90 3.83 -2.10
C ALA A 343 -19.52 4.60 -3.40
N PRO A 344 -18.66 5.65 -3.38
CA PRO A 344 -18.21 6.32 -4.61
C PRO A 344 -17.35 5.44 -5.53
N GLN A 345 -16.60 4.50 -4.94
CA GLN A 345 -15.74 3.57 -5.68
C GLN A 345 -16.56 2.51 -6.44
N TRP A 346 -17.74 2.13 -5.93
CA TRP A 346 -18.68 1.26 -6.64
C TRP A 346 -19.15 1.88 -7.96
N GLY A 347 -19.44 3.18 -7.97
CA GLY A 347 -19.81 3.89 -9.20
C GLY A 347 -18.68 3.89 -10.24
N ALA A 348 -17.43 4.08 -9.79
CA ALA A 348 -16.27 4.04 -10.69
C ALA A 348 -16.05 2.62 -11.26
N LEU A 349 -16.19 1.59 -10.43
CA LEU A 349 -16.12 0.20 -10.87
C LEU A 349 -17.19 -0.11 -11.93
N LEU A 350 -18.43 0.34 -11.72
CA LEU A 350 -19.53 0.18 -12.67
C LEU A 350 -19.19 0.84 -14.01
N VAL A 351 -18.65 2.06 -14.00
CA VAL A 351 -18.22 2.75 -15.24
C VAL A 351 -17.12 1.96 -15.95
N VAL A 352 -16.16 1.39 -15.23
CA VAL A 352 -15.11 0.54 -15.82
C VAL A 352 -15.71 -0.71 -16.49
N LEU A 353 -16.63 -1.40 -15.80
CA LEU A 353 -17.32 -2.58 -16.34
C LEU A 353 -18.19 -2.25 -17.55
N ALA A 354 -18.90 -1.12 -17.53
CA ALA A 354 -19.67 -0.63 -18.66
C ALA A 354 -18.77 -0.31 -19.87
N GLY A 355 -17.60 0.30 -19.64
CA GLY A 355 -16.65 0.61 -20.72
C GLY A 355 -16.00 -0.64 -21.32
N LEU A 356 -15.76 -1.68 -20.51
CA LEU A 356 -15.40 -3.01 -21.00
C LEU A 356 -16.49 -3.57 -21.92
N PHE A 357 -17.73 -3.63 -21.43
CA PHE A 357 -18.87 -4.15 -22.18
C PHE A 357 -19.07 -3.39 -23.51
N ILE A 358 -19.08 -2.06 -23.48
CA ILE A 358 -19.22 -1.23 -24.68
C ILE A 358 -18.01 -1.42 -25.61
N GLY A 359 -16.80 -1.47 -25.07
CA GLY A 359 -15.56 -1.63 -25.83
C GLY A 359 -15.45 -2.95 -26.59
N PHE A 360 -16.09 -4.01 -26.09
CA PHE A 360 -16.11 -5.32 -26.72
C PHE A 360 -17.29 -5.56 -27.67
N THR A 361 -18.39 -4.81 -27.51
CA THR A 361 -19.61 -4.94 -28.31
C THR A 361 -19.65 -3.99 -29.52
N ARG A 362 -20.69 -4.12 -30.35
CA ARG A 362 -20.94 -3.21 -31.49
C ARG A 362 -21.37 -1.81 -31.05
N MET A 363 -21.76 -1.62 -29.78
CA MET A 363 -22.22 -0.35 -29.21
C MET A 363 -21.15 0.74 -29.21
N ARG A 364 -19.87 0.37 -29.18
CA ARG A 364 -18.73 1.29 -29.35
C ARG A 364 -18.85 2.16 -30.61
N GLY A 365 -19.43 1.63 -31.69
CA GLY A 365 -19.60 2.34 -32.95
C GLY A 365 -20.85 3.22 -33.03
N GLN A 366 -21.80 3.03 -32.10
CA GLN A 366 -23.09 3.71 -32.08
C GLN A 366 -23.03 4.99 -31.23
N TRP A 367 -24.14 5.73 -31.17
CA TRP A 367 -24.24 6.98 -30.40
C TRP A 367 -23.86 6.79 -28.92
N ILE A 368 -24.24 5.65 -28.33
CA ILE A 368 -23.92 5.31 -26.93
C ILE A 368 -22.41 5.32 -26.68
N GLY A 369 -21.62 4.55 -27.46
CA GLY A 369 -20.17 4.49 -27.28
C GLY A 369 -19.38 5.66 -27.87
N ARG A 370 -20.02 6.50 -28.71
CA ARG A 370 -19.38 7.65 -29.33
C ARG A 370 -19.57 8.96 -28.57
N ILE A 371 -20.70 9.11 -27.87
CA ILE A 371 -21.11 10.35 -27.21
C ILE A 371 -21.49 10.11 -25.76
N ALA A 372 -22.54 9.31 -25.50
CA ALA A 372 -23.11 9.17 -24.16
C ALA A 372 -22.10 8.62 -23.13
N PHE A 373 -21.45 7.50 -23.44
CA PHE A 373 -20.48 6.89 -22.54
C PHE A 373 -19.20 7.72 -22.37
N PRO A 374 -18.57 8.27 -23.44
CA PRO A 374 -17.48 9.23 -23.28
C PRO A 374 -17.83 10.44 -22.39
N LEU A 375 -19.08 10.94 -22.42
CA LEU A 375 -19.51 12.03 -21.54
C LEU A 375 -19.51 11.59 -20.07
N VAL A 376 -20.04 10.39 -19.77
CA VAL A 376 -19.98 9.79 -18.43
C VAL A 376 -18.53 9.61 -17.98
N VAL A 377 -17.66 9.07 -18.83
CA VAL A 377 -16.24 8.87 -18.48
C VAL A 377 -15.52 10.20 -18.27
N PHE A 378 -15.79 11.21 -19.10
CA PHE A 378 -15.22 12.54 -18.96
C PHE A 378 -15.65 13.22 -17.65
N ALA A 379 -16.95 13.22 -17.34
CA ALA A 379 -17.49 13.88 -16.16
C ALA A 379 -17.24 13.08 -14.86
N TYR A 380 -17.61 11.80 -14.85
CA TYR A 380 -17.53 10.96 -13.66
C TYR A 380 -16.13 10.40 -13.44
N LEU A 381 -15.55 9.66 -14.39
CA LEU A 381 -14.27 9.00 -14.15
C LEU A 381 -13.09 10.00 -14.15
N GLY A 382 -13.20 11.07 -14.94
CA GLY A 382 -12.28 12.21 -14.96
C GLY A 382 -12.46 13.12 -13.74
N PHE A 383 -13.41 14.06 -13.79
CA PHE A 383 -13.57 15.09 -12.75
C PHE A 383 -14.13 14.57 -11.42
N GLY A 384 -14.97 13.55 -11.44
CA GLY A 384 -15.59 13.00 -10.21
C GLY A 384 -14.65 12.10 -9.42
N ALA A 385 -14.16 11.03 -10.05
CA ALA A 385 -13.38 9.99 -9.41
C ALA A 385 -11.86 10.22 -9.49
N GLY A 386 -11.38 11.06 -10.41
CA GLY A 386 -9.93 11.26 -10.64
C GLY A 386 -9.18 9.98 -11.03
N ALA A 387 -9.88 8.96 -11.53
CA ALA A 387 -9.33 7.62 -11.73
C ALA A 387 -8.69 7.49 -13.12
N LEU A 388 -7.45 8.00 -13.25
CA LEU A 388 -6.69 8.03 -14.48
C LEU A 388 -5.36 7.28 -14.31
N LEU A 389 -5.01 6.46 -15.31
CA LEU A 389 -3.69 5.82 -15.36
C LEU A 389 -2.62 6.83 -15.79
N SER A 390 -1.62 6.96 -14.92
CA SER A 390 -0.55 7.95 -15.02
C SER A 390 0.83 7.27 -14.99
N GLN A 391 1.87 7.93 -15.49
CA GLN A 391 3.25 7.45 -15.36
C GLN A 391 3.71 7.49 -13.89
N ALA A 392 3.26 8.49 -13.13
CA ALA A 392 3.54 8.59 -11.71
C ALA A 392 3.01 7.37 -10.93
N GLN A 393 1.80 6.90 -11.28
CA GLN A 393 1.23 5.69 -10.71
C GLN A 393 2.03 4.44 -11.14
N LEU A 394 2.30 4.28 -12.44
CA LEU A 394 2.97 3.09 -12.97
C LEU A 394 4.34 2.88 -12.34
N TRP A 395 5.18 3.92 -12.36
CA TRP A 395 6.55 3.82 -11.85
C TRP A 395 6.62 3.84 -10.33
N GLY A 396 5.75 4.63 -9.68
CA GLY A 396 5.62 4.62 -8.22
C GLY A 396 5.23 3.24 -7.69
N TRP A 397 4.24 2.60 -8.30
CA TRP A 397 3.83 1.25 -7.91
C TRP A 397 4.86 0.18 -8.24
N ALA A 398 5.63 0.37 -9.32
CA ALA A 398 6.74 -0.53 -9.65
C ALA A 398 7.88 -0.44 -8.63
N ALA A 399 8.14 0.75 -8.08
CA ALA A 399 9.18 0.96 -7.07
C ALA A 399 8.72 0.56 -5.65
N HIS A 400 7.53 1.00 -5.23
CA HIS A 400 7.09 0.93 -3.84
C HIS A 400 5.99 -0.10 -3.56
N GLY A 401 5.39 -0.67 -4.60
CA GLY A 401 4.25 -1.60 -4.48
C GLY A 401 2.89 -0.93 -4.62
N ILE A 402 1.83 -1.73 -4.50
CA ILE A 402 0.46 -1.30 -4.85
C ILE A 402 -0.32 -0.91 -3.58
N PRO A 403 -0.85 0.32 -3.51
CA PRO A 403 -1.64 0.80 -2.37
C PRO A 403 -2.84 -0.09 -2.08
N GLN A 404 -3.14 -0.34 -0.81
CA GLN A 404 -4.31 -1.14 -0.42
C GLN A 404 -5.63 -0.40 -0.71
N ALA A 405 -5.62 0.93 -0.54
CA ALA A 405 -6.78 1.81 -0.71
C ALA A 405 -7.16 2.10 -2.18
N ALA A 406 -6.46 1.52 -3.16
CA ALA A 406 -6.64 1.81 -4.59
C ALA A 406 -7.28 0.67 -5.43
N PRO A 407 -8.37 0.00 -4.99
CA PRO A 407 -8.90 -1.18 -5.68
C PRO A 407 -9.43 -0.85 -7.09
N VAL A 408 -10.11 0.29 -7.27
CA VAL A 408 -10.64 0.72 -8.58
C VAL A 408 -9.50 1.02 -9.56
N LEU A 409 -8.49 1.78 -9.11
CA LEU A 409 -7.36 2.14 -9.95
C LEU A 409 -6.50 0.92 -10.31
N LEU A 410 -6.36 -0.03 -9.38
CA LEU A 410 -5.74 -1.32 -9.65
C LEU A 410 -6.51 -2.12 -10.70
N PHE A 411 -7.84 -2.23 -10.55
CA PHE A 411 -8.67 -2.92 -11.53
C PHE A 411 -8.58 -2.26 -12.90
N LEU A 412 -8.57 -0.93 -12.97
CA LEU A 412 -8.37 -0.16 -14.19
C LEU A 412 -7.01 -0.42 -14.83
N SER A 413 -5.91 -0.50 -14.05
CA SER A 413 -4.58 -0.87 -14.53
C SER A 413 -4.55 -2.28 -15.13
N ILE A 414 -5.15 -3.26 -14.43
CA ILE A 414 -5.26 -4.64 -14.90
C ILE A 414 -6.01 -4.66 -16.23
N VAL A 415 -7.16 -4.00 -16.30
CA VAL A 415 -7.95 -3.89 -17.53
C VAL A 415 -7.14 -3.23 -18.66
N ALA A 416 -6.43 -2.15 -18.37
CA ALA A 416 -5.67 -1.42 -19.36
C ALA A 416 -4.50 -2.22 -19.94
N ILE A 417 -3.86 -3.09 -19.15
CA ILE A 417 -2.74 -3.94 -19.60
C ILE A 417 -3.26 -5.22 -20.25
N LEU A 418 -4.18 -5.93 -19.59
CA LEU A 418 -4.63 -7.26 -20.00
C LEU A 418 -5.43 -7.23 -21.30
N THR A 419 -6.32 -6.25 -21.45
CA THR A 419 -7.19 -6.12 -22.63
C THR A 419 -6.40 -6.00 -23.94
N PRO A 420 -5.44 -5.06 -24.10
CA PRO A 420 -4.63 -4.98 -25.32
C PRO A 420 -3.65 -6.14 -25.46
N ALA A 421 -3.11 -6.67 -24.36
CA ALA A 421 -2.15 -7.78 -24.38
C ALA A 421 -2.78 -9.10 -24.86
N THR A 422 -4.05 -9.34 -24.57
CA THR A 422 -4.75 -10.60 -24.91
C THR A 422 -5.62 -10.47 -26.16
N THR A 423 -6.45 -9.42 -26.23
CA THR A 423 -7.47 -9.29 -27.29
C THR A 423 -7.01 -8.41 -28.45
N GLY A 424 -5.89 -7.71 -28.30
CA GLY A 424 -5.43 -6.71 -29.26
C GLY A 424 -6.34 -5.49 -29.34
N ARG A 425 -7.17 -5.21 -28.33
CA ARG A 425 -8.02 -4.02 -28.24
C ARG A 425 -7.59 -3.15 -27.05
N ASN A 426 -7.33 -1.87 -27.31
CA ASN A 426 -6.98 -0.91 -26.25
C ASN A 426 -8.25 -0.26 -25.71
N VAL A 427 -9.02 -1.00 -24.89
CA VAL A 427 -10.29 -0.50 -24.33
C VAL A 427 -10.07 0.72 -23.45
N TYR A 428 -8.99 0.75 -22.65
CA TYR A 428 -8.67 1.90 -21.81
C TYR A 428 -8.60 3.22 -22.61
N CYS A 429 -7.65 3.35 -23.54
CA CYS A 429 -7.48 4.59 -24.31
C CYS A 429 -8.70 4.96 -25.17
N THR A 430 -9.56 4.00 -25.52
CA THR A 430 -10.67 4.24 -26.46
C THR A 430 -12.03 4.43 -25.80
N GLN A 431 -12.21 3.98 -24.56
CA GLN A 431 -13.50 4.05 -23.87
C GLN A 431 -13.37 4.54 -22.42
N LEU A 432 -12.28 4.27 -21.71
CA LEU A 432 -12.17 4.55 -20.27
C LEU A 432 -11.25 5.73 -19.93
N CYS A 433 -10.34 6.14 -20.81
CA CYS A 433 -9.49 7.28 -20.54
C CYS A 433 -10.29 8.59 -20.68
N ALA A 434 -10.41 9.36 -19.60
CA ALA A 434 -11.16 10.62 -19.62
C ALA A 434 -10.56 11.66 -20.58
N HIS A 435 -9.22 11.70 -20.72
CA HIS A 435 -8.55 12.56 -21.71
C HIS A 435 -8.81 12.13 -23.15
N GLY A 436 -8.82 10.82 -23.42
CA GLY A 436 -9.23 10.30 -24.72
C GLY A 436 -10.70 10.62 -25.04
N ALA A 437 -11.58 10.51 -24.04
CA ALA A 437 -12.99 10.87 -24.14
C ALA A 437 -13.18 12.37 -24.43
N ALA A 438 -12.45 13.25 -23.73
CA ALA A 438 -12.46 14.69 -23.97
C ALA A 438 -12.09 15.05 -25.41
N GLN A 439 -11.00 14.47 -25.92
CA GLN A 439 -10.56 14.68 -27.31
C GLN A 439 -11.56 14.13 -28.33
N GLN A 440 -12.22 13.01 -28.02
CA GLN A 440 -13.24 12.41 -28.88
C GLN A 440 -14.51 13.27 -28.93
N LEU A 441 -14.98 13.76 -27.79
CA LEU A 441 -16.11 14.69 -27.72
C LEU A 441 -15.79 15.99 -28.47
N LEU A 442 -14.59 16.55 -28.26
CA LEU A 442 -14.13 17.75 -28.97
C LEU A 442 -14.14 17.57 -30.49
N LYS A 443 -13.68 16.42 -30.99
CA LYS A 443 -13.72 16.06 -32.41
C LYS A 443 -15.14 16.04 -32.98
N ILE A 444 -16.13 15.62 -32.18
CA ILE A 444 -17.54 15.56 -32.59
C ILE A 444 -18.15 16.96 -32.58
N SER A 445 -17.87 17.75 -31.54
CA SER A 445 -18.37 19.11 -31.38
C SER A 445 -17.82 20.10 -32.40
N ILE A 446 -16.61 19.86 -32.93
CA ILE A 446 -15.97 20.72 -33.95
C ILE A 446 -15.72 19.90 -35.23
N PRO A 447 -16.72 19.80 -36.14
CA PRO A 447 -16.58 19.04 -37.37
C PRO A 447 -15.54 19.67 -38.29
N GLN A 448 -14.38 19.04 -38.42
CA GLN A 448 -13.23 19.50 -39.21
C GLN A 448 -13.46 19.63 -40.73
N ARG A 449 -14.70 19.47 -41.20
CA ARG A 449 -15.08 19.52 -42.63
C ARG A 449 -15.44 20.93 -43.12
N ARG A 450 -15.54 21.94 -42.24
CA ARG A 450 -16.14 23.23 -42.63
C ARG A 450 -15.16 24.37 -42.95
N ASP A 451 -13.95 24.41 -42.39
CA ASP A 451 -13.07 25.59 -42.55
C ASP A 451 -11.76 25.34 -43.31
N GLY A 452 -11.55 26.08 -44.41
CA GLY A 452 -10.35 26.01 -45.25
C GLY A 452 -9.05 26.35 -44.50
N LEU A 453 -9.11 27.25 -43.51
CA LEU A 453 -7.96 27.65 -42.69
C LEU A 453 -7.45 26.49 -41.82
N LEU A 454 -8.35 25.84 -41.06
CA LEU A 454 -8.02 24.68 -40.23
C LEU A 454 -7.45 23.52 -41.07
N ARG A 455 -7.97 23.32 -42.29
CA ARG A 455 -7.45 22.32 -43.22
C ARG A 455 -6.02 22.64 -43.67
N ARG A 456 -5.69 23.92 -43.92
CA ARG A 456 -4.34 24.37 -44.31
C ARG A 456 -3.35 24.21 -43.15
N VAL A 457 -3.71 24.69 -41.96
CA VAL A 457 -2.89 24.56 -40.74
C VAL A 457 -2.65 23.07 -40.43
N ARG A 458 -3.69 22.23 -40.51
CA ARG A 458 -3.54 20.78 -40.33
C ARG A 458 -2.55 20.17 -41.31
N LYS A 459 -2.58 20.54 -42.59
CA LYS A 459 -1.61 20.02 -43.58
C LYS A 459 -0.16 20.38 -43.22
N GLN A 460 0.07 21.59 -42.69
CA GLN A 460 1.39 22.03 -42.24
C GLN A 460 1.81 21.37 -40.91
N LEU A 461 0.88 21.18 -39.98
CA LEU A 461 1.15 20.65 -38.64
C LEU A 461 1.31 19.12 -38.62
N THR A 462 0.59 18.40 -39.48
CA THR A 462 0.61 16.92 -39.55
C THR A 462 2.03 16.33 -39.72
N PRO A 463 2.90 16.79 -40.63
CA PRO A 463 4.26 16.24 -40.75
C PRO A 463 5.10 16.50 -39.49
N PHE A 464 4.94 17.65 -38.85
CA PHE A 464 5.60 17.97 -37.58
C PHE A 464 5.15 17.03 -36.45
N LEU A 465 3.83 16.86 -36.27
CA LEU A 465 3.28 15.93 -35.27
C LEU A 465 3.70 14.47 -35.53
N LYS A 466 3.82 14.06 -36.79
CA LYS A 466 4.36 12.74 -37.14
C LYS A 466 5.83 12.58 -36.76
N ARG A 467 6.62 13.65 -36.79
CA ARG A 467 8.00 13.65 -36.31
C ARG A 467 8.06 13.51 -34.79
N LEU A 468 7.07 14.00 -34.04
CA LEU A 468 6.96 13.87 -32.58
C LEU A 468 6.66 12.43 -32.10
N ARG A 469 6.58 11.42 -32.96
CA ARG A 469 6.28 10.03 -32.52
C ARG A 469 7.33 9.40 -31.61
N TRP A 470 8.52 10.00 -31.49
CA TRP A 470 9.54 9.60 -30.51
C TRP A 470 9.29 10.20 -29.12
N LEU A 471 8.56 11.33 -29.03
CA LEU A 471 8.33 12.07 -27.78
C LEU A 471 7.68 11.21 -26.67
N PRO A 472 6.64 10.41 -26.92
CA PRO A 472 6.04 9.58 -25.85
C PRO A 472 7.03 8.59 -25.25
N TRP A 473 7.93 8.03 -26.07
CA TRP A 473 8.96 7.10 -25.61
C TRP A 473 10.08 7.82 -24.87
N ALA A 474 10.46 9.02 -25.31
CA ALA A 474 11.40 9.85 -24.55
C ALA A 474 10.85 10.23 -23.18
N LEU A 475 9.57 10.61 -23.08
CA LEU A 475 8.91 10.88 -21.78
C LEU A 475 8.84 9.62 -20.91
N PHE A 476 8.54 8.46 -21.49
CA PHE A 476 8.53 7.18 -20.78
C PHE A 476 9.91 6.84 -20.20
N ILE A 477 10.97 6.96 -21.01
CA ILE A 477 12.36 6.74 -20.56
C ILE A 477 12.76 7.77 -19.50
N LEU A 478 12.41 9.04 -19.67
CA LEU A 478 12.69 10.09 -18.70
C LEU A 478 12.06 9.77 -17.34
N CYS A 479 10.79 9.33 -17.31
CA CYS A 479 10.12 8.92 -16.07
C CYS A 479 10.83 7.73 -15.41
N LEU A 480 11.27 6.74 -16.19
CA LEU A 480 12.06 5.62 -15.68
C LEU A 480 13.40 6.08 -15.09
N LEU A 481 14.14 6.94 -15.80
CA LEU A 481 15.42 7.46 -15.34
C LEU A 481 15.29 8.26 -14.04
N ILE A 482 14.27 9.11 -13.93
CA ILE A 482 13.96 9.84 -12.70
C ILE A 482 13.72 8.86 -11.56
N THR A 483 12.87 7.84 -11.79
CA THR A 483 12.55 6.81 -10.79
C THR A 483 13.81 6.06 -10.35
N VAL A 484 14.62 5.57 -11.29
CA VAL A 484 15.86 4.82 -11.01
C VAL A 484 16.89 5.68 -10.27
N SER A 485 16.96 6.98 -10.58
CA SER A 485 17.88 7.92 -9.91
C SER A 485 17.47 8.29 -8.48
N GLY A 486 16.27 7.89 -8.04
CA GLY A 486 15.73 8.24 -6.72
C GLY A 486 15.43 9.74 -6.54
N GLN A 487 15.37 10.52 -7.63
CA GLN A 487 15.06 11.94 -7.55
C GLN A 487 13.57 12.17 -7.27
N THR A 488 13.28 13.16 -6.43
CA THR A 488 11.93 13.54 -6.01
C THR A 488 11.23 14.47 -7.01
N ILE A 489 11.50 14.31 -8.31
CA ILE A 489 10.82 15.08 -9.35
C ILE A 489 9.40 14.51 -9.51
N PRO A 490 8.34 15.32 -9.43
CA PRO A 490 6.97 14.85 -9.58
C PRO A 490 6.72 14.39 -11.02
N LEU A 491 6.61 13.08 -11.24
CA LEU A 491 6.35 12.48 -12.57
C LEU A 491 5.04 12.96 -13.20
N VAL A 492 4.09 13.39 -12.36
CA VAL A 492 2.74 13.77 -12.80
C VAL A 492 2.73 15.09 -13.59
N ASP A 493 3.75 15.94 -13.42
CA ASP A 493 3.90 17.20 -14.17
C ASP A 493 4.17 16.95 -15.67
N PHE A 494 4.50 15.72 -16.09
CA PHE A 494 4.75 15.35 -17.49
C PHE A 494 3.49 14.91 -18.25
N GLU A 495 2.31 14.95 -17.62
CA GLU A 495 1.06 14.50 -18.22
C GLU A 495 -0.16 15.35 -17.79
N PRO A 496 -1.25 15.39 -18.56
CA PRO A 496 -2.37 16.29 -18.31
C PRO A 496 -3.39 15.72 -17.32
N PHE A 497 -3.08 14.61 -16.64
CA PHE A 497 -4.10 13.82 -15.93
C PHE A 497 -4.55 14.49 -14.63
N ASP A 498 -3.65 15.12 -13.89
CA ASP A 498 -4.02 15.86 -12.67
C ASP A 498 -4.89 17.08 -12.96
N ALA A 499 -4.88 17.62 -14.19
CA ALA A 499 -5.73 18.74 -14.58
C ALA A 499 -7.24 18.43 -14.51
N TYR A 500 -7.63 17.16 -14.40
CA TYR A 500 -9.02 16.75 -14.10
C TYR A 500 -9.44 17.04 -12.65
N LEU A 501 -8.48 17.35 -11.77
CA LEU A 501 -8.69 17.84 -10.41
C LEU A 501 -8.12 19.27 -10.34
N PRO A 502 -8.80 20.28 -10.94
CA PRO A 502 -8.23 21.61 -11.14
C PRO A 502 -7.91 22.36 -9.84
N THR A 503 -8.51 21.95 -8.72
CA THR A 503 -8.19 22.48 -7.39
C THR A 503 -6.83 22.04 -6.86
N ILE A 504 -6.29 20.95 -7.39
CA ILE A 504 -5.04 20.31 -6.94
C ILE A 504 -3.95 20.44 -7.98
N ALA A 505 -4.31 20.37 -9.27
CA ALA A 505 -3.40 20.27 -10.40
C ALA A 505 -2.30 21.35 -10.44
N GLY A 506 -1.08 20.91 -10.69
CA GLY A 506 0.06 21.77 -10.98
C GLY A 506 -0.09 22.53 -12.29
N THR A 507 0.59 23.67 -12.38
CA THR A 507 0.56 24.56 -13.55
C THR A 507 1.03 23.87 -14.83
N ALA A 508 2.02 22.97 -14.72
CA ALA A 508 2.52 22.17 -15.84
C ALA A 508 1.43 21.23 -16.39
N ALA A 509 0.75 20.47 -15.52
CA ALA A 509 -0.32 19.55 -15.92
C ALA A 509 -1.49 20.31 -16.59
N ILE A 510 -1.90 21.45 -16.03
CA ILE A 510 -2.95 22.31 -16.62
C ILE A 510 -2.51 22.83 -18.01
N PHE A 511 -1.26 23.29 -18.14
CA PHE A 511 -0.74 23.78 -19.40
C PHE A 511 -0.74 22.67 -20.48
N ILE A 512 -0.24 21.47 -20.14
CA ILE A 512 -0.24 20.31 -21.06
C ILE A 512 -1.68 19.91 -21.42
N PHE A 513 -2.61 19.98 -20.47
CA PHE A 513 -4.02 19.70 -20.71
C PHE A 513 -4.64 20.66 -21.72
N VAL A 514 -4.51 21.97 -21.48
CA VAL A 514 -5.05 23.02 -22.35
C VAL A 514 -4.40 22.98 -23.74
N LEU A 515 -3.06 22.89 -23.79
CA LEU A 515 -2.33 22.78 -25.05
C LEU A 515 -2.72 21.51 -25.81
N GLY A 516 -2.81 20.38 -25.12
CA GLY A 516 -3.19 19.09 -25.69
C GLY A 516 -4.58 19.12 -26.31
N LEU A 517 -5.57 19.71 -25.63
CA LEU A 517 -6.92 19.92 -26.17
C LEU A 517 -6.92 20.93 -27.32
N GLY A 518 -6.20 22.05 -27.21
CA GLY A 518 -6.08 23.06 -28.25
C GLY A 518 -5.53 22.51 -29.56
N VAL A 519 -4.43 21.74 -29.50
CA VAL A 519 -3.87 21.06 -30.69
C VAL A 519 -4.84 20.00 -31.24
N SER A 520 -5.69 19.43 -30.38
CA SER A 520 -6.68 18.41 -30.78
C SER A 520 -7.84 18.94 -31.60
N ILE A 521 -8.11 20.25 -31.53
CA ILE A 521 -9.05 20.94 -32.42
C ILE A 521 -8.56 20.81 -33.87
N ILE A 522 -7.25 20.95 -34.09
CA ILE A 522 -6.61 20.92 -35.41
C ILE A 522 -6.37 19.47 -35.88
N SER A 523 -5.79 18.64 -35.02
CA SER A 523 -5.49 17.23 -35.32
C SER A 523 -6.19 16.33 -34.30
N PRO A 524 -7.24 15.56 -34.69
CA PRO A 524 -8.04 14.84 -33.72
C PRO A 524 -7.20 13.86 -32.91
N MET A 525 -7.38 13.91 -31.59
CA MET A 525 -6.64 13.09 -30.62
C MET A 525 -5.11 13.31 -30.67
N ALA A 526 -4.67 14.55 -30.92
CA ALA A 526 -3.25 14.88 -31.06
C ALA A 526 -2.41 14.41 -29.87
N TYR A 527 -2.82 14.75 -28.65
CA TYR A 527 -2.09 14.34 -27.43
C TYR A 527 -1.99 12.82 -27.31
N CYS A 528 -3.12 12.09 -27.41
CA CYS A 528 -3.13 10.62 -27.33
C CYS A 528 -2.33 9.93 -28.45
N GLN A 529 -2.15 10.56 -29.62
CA GLN A 529 -1.39 9.97 -30.73
C GLN A 529 0.10 10.31 -30.71
N HIS A 530 0.47 11.48 -30.18
CA HIS A 530 1.81 12.05 -30.38
C HIS A 530 2.56 12.44 -29.11
N ALA A 531 1.89 12.52 -27.95
CA ALA A 531 2.51 13.00 -26.71
C ALA A 531 2.29 12.07 -25.49
N CYS A 532 1.23 11.26 -25.46
CA CYS A 532 0.88 10.45 -24.30
C CYS A 532 1.83 9.24 -24.09
N PRO A 533 2.69 9.22 -23.06
CA PRO A 533 3.59 8.09 -22.78
C PRO A 533 2.83 6.82 -22.41
N THR A 534 1.79 6.92 -21.57
CA THR A 534 0.92 5.81 -21.19
C THR A 534 0.22 5.19 -22.42
N GLY A 535 -0.25 6.03 -23.35
CA GLY A 535 -0.85 5.57 -24.60
C GLY A 535 0.14 4.84 -25.50
N ALA A 536 1.39 5.31 -25.58
CA ALA A 536 2.45 4.65 -26.33
C ALA A 536 2.80 3.27 -25.74
N PHE A 537 2.98 3.19 -24.41
CA PHE A 537 3.19 1.92 -23.70
C PHE A 537 2.05 0.92 -23.95
N LEU A 538 0.79 1.33 -23.76
CA LEU A 538 -0.37 0.46 -24.00
C LEU A 538 -0.54 0.06 -25.46
N SER A 539 -0.08 0.89 -26.40
CA SER A 539 -0.06 0.56 -27.83
C SER A 539 1.02 -0.46 -28.19
N PHE A 540 2.13 -0.47 -27.44
CA PHE A 540 3.26 -1.36 -27.63
C PHE A 540 2.96 -2.78 -27.16
N ILE A 541 2.31 -2.93 -25.99
CA ILE A 541 1.87 -4.23 -25.45
C ILE A 541 0.67 -4.83 -26.20
N ARG A 542 0.19 -4.17 -27.25
CA ARG A 542 -1.00 -4.60 -27.99
C ARG A 542 -0.68 -5.80 -28.88
N LEU A 543 -1.39 -6.90 -28.69
CA LEU A 543 -1.27 -8.08 -29.56
C LEU A 543 -1.84 -7.78 -30.95
N ASN A 544 -0.99 -7.76 -31.98
CA ASN A 544 -1.39 -7.46 -33.36
C ASN A 544 -0.61 -8.34 -34.36
N ARG A 545 -1.02 -8.36 -35.65
CA ARG A 545 -0.37 -9.21 -36.67
C ARG A 545 1.12 -8.88 -36.88
N LYS A 546 1.54 -7.64 -36.60
CA LYS A 546 2.93 -7.18 -36.69
C LYS A 546 3.74 -7.43 -35.41
N SER A 547 3.15 -8.02 -34.36
CA SER A 547 3.87 -8.36 -33.13
C SER A 547 4.96 -9.41 -33.32
N SER A 548 5.07 -10.04 -34.50
CA SER A 548 6.19 -10.92 -34.85
C SER A 548 7.44 -10.17 -35.32
N VAL A 549 7.38 -8.84 -35.47
CA VAL A 549 8.50 -8.01 -35.96
C VAL A 549 9.12 -7.25 -34.80
N ILE A 550 10.44 -7.35 -34.69
CA ILE A 550 11.25 -6.57 -33.76
C ILE A 550 11.38 -5.14 -34.31
N THR A 551 11.20 -4.17 -33.44
CA THR A 551 11.17 -2.75 -33.74
C THR A 551 12.19 -2.02 -32.86
N TRP A 552 12.50 -0.76 -33.17
CA TRP A 552 13.34 0.09 -32.32
C TRP A 552 12.80 0.25 -30.89
N GLN A 553 11.48 0.11 -30.70
CA GLN A 553 10.83 0.15 -29.38
C GLN A 553 11.23 -1.04 -28.50
N ASP A 554 11.49 -2.19 -29.12
CA ASP A 554 12.02 -3.36 -28.40
C ASP A 554 13.45 -3.10 -27.91
N GLY A 555 14.27 -2.37 -28.70
CA GLY A 555 15.58 -1.93 -28.27
C GLY A 555 15.54 -1.00 -27.05
N ILE A 556 14.56 -0.09 -27.00
CA ILE A 556 14.32 0.76 -25.83
C ILE A 556 13.95 -0.09 -24.62
N LEU A 557 13.02 -1.03 -24.78
CA LEU A 557 12.61 -1.91 -23.68
C LEU A 557 13.80 -2.74 -23.15
N CYS A 558 14.65 -3.26 -24.04
CA CYS A 558 15.90 -3.93 -23.66
C CYS A 558 16.80 -2.99 -22.87
N GLY A 559 17.01 -1.76 -23.33
CA GLY A 559 17.81 -0.77 -22.61
C GLY A 559 17.24 -0.46 -21.21
N CYS A 560 15.92 -0.30 -21.10
CA CYS A 560 15.24 -0.09 -19.82
C CYS A 560 15.43 -1.27 -18.88
N PHE A 561 15.26 -2.50 -19.38
CA PHE A 561 15.45 -3.72 -18.59
C PHE A 561 16.88 -3.86 -18.10
N LEU A 562 17.87 -3.69 -18.98
CA LEU A 562 19.29 -3.75 -18.61
C LEU A 562 19.67 -2.68 -17.59
N LEU A 563 19.14 -1.45 -17.73
CA LEU A 563 19.33 -0.39 -16.75
C LEU A 563 18.80 -0.81 -15.38
N THR A 564 17.54 -1.25 -15.30
CA THR A 564 16.92 -1.64 -14.03
C THR A 564 17.55 -2.88 -13.41
N LEU A 565 18.01 -3.81 -14.25
CA LEU A 565 18.72 -5.00 -13.80
C LEU A 565 20.09 -4.62 -13.22
N GLY A 566 20.81 -3.71 -13.88
CA GLY A 566 22.08 -3.18 -13.39
C GLY A 566 21.93 -2.44 -12.06
N THR A 567 20.87 -1.64 -11.88
CA THR A 567 20.62 -0.96 -10.61
C THR A 567 20.19 -1.91 -9.49
N ALA A 568 19.37 -2.92 -9.81
CA ALA A 568 19.00 -3.96 -8.86
C ALA A 568 20.23 -4.76 -8.40
N TRP A 569 21.13 -5.09 -9.33
CA TRP A 569 22.38 -5.76 -9.02
C TRP A 569 23.32 -4.89 -8.16
N ALA A 570 23.48 -3.61 -8.51
CA ALA A 570 24.26 -2.66 -7.72
C ALA A 570 23.70 -2.44 -6.30
N ALA A 571 22.38 -2.55 -6.12
CA ALA A 571 21.71 -2.46 -4.83
C ALA A 571 21.78 -3.77 -4.00
N GLY A 572 22.44 -4.83 -4.49
CA GLY A 572 22.54 -6.09 -3.77
C GLY A 572 21.25 -6.92 -3.78
N ALA A 573 20.30 -6.63 -4.68
CA ALA A 573 19.01 -7.32 -4.70
C ALA A 573 19.11 -8.83 -5.01
N PHE A 574 20.22 -9.29 -5.57
CA PHE A 574 20.44 -10.68 -5.99
C PHE A 574 21.49 -11.42 -5.15
N THR A 575 22.04 -10.81 -4.11
CA THR A 575 23.04 -11.47 -3.23
C THR A 575 22.43 -12.33 -2.12
N LEU A 576 21.10 -12.55 -2.16
CA LEU A 576 20.35 -13.39 -1.21
C LEU A 576 19.68 -14.62 -1.88
N LEU A 577 20.05 -14.95 -3.12
CA LEU A 577 19.80 -16.25 -3.75
C LEU A 577 21.08 -17.09 -3.67
#